data_AF-A0A7Y2TXG1-F1
#
_entry.id   AF-A0A7Y2TXG1-F1
#
_cell.length_a   1.000
_cell.length_b   1.000
_cell.length_c   1.000
_cell.angle_alpha   90.00
_cell.angle_beta   90.00
_cell.angle_gamma   90.00
#
_symmetry.space_group_name_H-M   'P 1'
#
loop_
_entity.id
_entity.type
_entity.pdbx_description
1 polymer ?
#
loop_
_entity_poly.entity_id
_entity_poly.type
_entity_poly.pdbx_seq_one_letter_code
_entity_poly.pdbx_strand_id
1 'polypeptide(L)' 'MSVLLLAEVNSGELSVDATSKAVTAAKLMGDVTVLCAGASAAAAGAEAAKID' A
#
# COMPACT_ATOMS: atom_id res chain seq x y z
N MET A 1 15.42 -4.30 8.09
CA MET A 1 15.51 -3.39 6.91
C MET A 1 14.10 -2.86 6.69
N SER A 2 13.92 -1.60 6.31
CA SER A 2 12.59 -1.02 6.08
C SER A 2 12.33 -0.87 4.58
N VAL A 3 11.10 -1.14 4.15
CA VAL A 3 10.65 -1.01 2.76
C VAL A 3 9.52 0.02 2.70
N LEU A 4 9.72 1.07 1.90
CA LEU A 4 8.63 1.97 1.53
C LEU A 4 8.00 1.46 0.23
N LEU A 5 6.71 1.20 0.27
CA LEU A 5 5.93 0.71 -0.86
C LEU A 5 4.89 1.77 -1.28
N LEU A 6 4.94 2.22 -2.53
CA LEU A 6 3.89 3.08 -3.08
C LEU A 6 2.67 2.24 -3.45
N ALA A 7 1.53 2.55 -2.83
CA ALA A 7 0.27 1.91 -3.16
C ALA A 7 -0.18 2.28 -4.57
N GLU A 8 -0.82 1.34 -5.26
CA GLU A 8 -1.56 1.65 -6.46
C GLU A 8 -2.91 2.23 -6.04
N VAL A 9 -3.12 3.51 -6.34
CA VAL A 9 -4.33 4.26 -6.01
C VAL A 9 -4.85 4.91 -7.28
N ASN A 10 -6.08 4.59 -7.65
CA ASN A 10 -6.77 5.19 -8.80
C ASN A 10 -8.02 5.93 -8.33
N SER A 11 -8.14 7.21 -8.67
CA SER A 11 -9.30 8.05 -8.30
C SER A 11 -9.63 8.06 -6.79
N GLY A 12 -8.62 7.86 -5.94
CA GLY A 12 -8.77 7.83 -4.47
C GLY A 12 -9.07 6.44 -3.89
N GLU A 13 -9.23 5.42 -4.73
CA GLU A 13 -9.48 4.04 -4.34
C GLU A 13 -8.21 3.20 -4.43
N LEU A 14 -7.99 2.31 -3.47
CA LEU A 14 -6.84 1.42 -3.44
C LEU A 14 -7.08 0.22 -4.37
N SER A 15 -6.11 -0.10 -5.23
CA SER A 15 -6.08 -1.44 -5.83
C SER A 15 -5.52 -2.43 -4.82
N VAL A 16 -6.43 -3.08 -4.10
CA VAL A 16 -6.10 -4.07 -3.05
C VAL A 16 -5.29 -5.23 -3.62
N ASP A 17 -5.66 -5.75 -4.79
CA ASP A 17 -4.97 -6.91 -5.39
C ASP A 17 -3.52 -6.59 -5.75
N ALA A 18 -3.29 -5.49 -6.48
CA ALA A 18 -1.95 -5.10 -6.89
C ALA A 18 -1.08 -4.73 -5.68
N THR A 19 -1.63 -3.95 -4.75
CA THR A 19 -0.91 -3.49 -3.55
C THR A 19 -0.59 -4.67 -2.62
N SER A 20 -1.52 -5.61 -2.40
CA SER A 20 -1.29 -6.77 -1.53
C SER A 20 -0.21 -7.71 -2.06
N LYS A 21 -0.17 -7.93 -3.38
CA LYS A 21 0.89 -8.72 -4.02
C LYS A 21 2.25 -8.06 -3.83
N ALA A 22 2.31 -6.73 -3.98
CA ALA A 22 3.53 -5.98 -3.77
C ALA A 22 3.98 -6.02 -2.29
N VAL A 23 3.06 -5.88 -1.33
CA VAL A 23 3.35 -6.01 0.12
C VAL A 23 3.89 -7.40 0.44
N THR A 24 3.27 -8.46 -0.09
CA THR A 24 3.71 -9.85 0.12
C THR A 24 5.15 -10.07 -0.33
N ALA A 25 5.52 -9.55 -1.50
CA ALA A 25 6.89 -9.63 -2.01
C ALA A 25 7.86 -8.76 -1.18
N ALA A 26 7.47 -7.53 -0.86
CA ALA A 26 8.28 -6.56 -0.12
C ALA A 26 8.62 -7.02 1.30
N LYS A 27 7.71 -7.74 1.97
CA LYS A 27 7.91 -8.31 3.31
C LYS A 27 9.11 -9.23 3.42
N LEU A 28 9.47 -9.92 2.34
CA LEU A 28 10.67 -10.77 2.31
C LEU A 28 11.96 -9.96 2.46
N MET A 29 11.90 -8.65 2.21
CA MET A 29 13.04 -7.74 2.26
C MET A 29 13.07 -6.88 3.54
N GLY A 30 11.96 -6.80 4.30
CA GLY A 30 11.90 -6.00 5.51
C GLY A 30 10.50 -5.51 5.91
N ASP A 31 10.44 -4.66 6.93
CA ASP A 31 9.19 -4.08 7.43
C ASP A 31 8.60 -3.12 6.40
N VAL A 32 7.36 -3.35 5.99
CA VAL A 32 6.72 -2.59 4.91
C VAL A 32 5.90 -1.44 5.48
N THR A 33 6.15 -0.24 4.95
CA THR A 33 5.27 0.93 5.13
C THR A 33 4.66 1.27 3.78
N VAL A 34 3.33 1.29 3.70
CA VAL A 34 2.60 1.61 2.47
C VAL A 34 2.26 3.11 2.43
N LEU A 35 2.61 3.78 1.34
CA LEU A 35 2.24 5.18 1.08
C LEU A 35 1.13 5.25 0.03
N CYS A 36 -0.04 5.72 0.45
CA CYS A 36 -1.11 6.15 -0.44
C CYS A 36 -1.01 7.67 -0.63
N ALA A 37 -0.77 8.14 -1.87
CA ALA A 37 -0.65 9.56 -2.19
C ALA A 37 -1.70 9.98 -3.22
N GLY A 38 -2.27 11.18 -3.03
CA GLY A 38 -3.32 11.73 -3.89
C GLY A 38 -4.27 12.64 -3.13
N ALA A 39 -5.10 13.40 -3.85
CA ALA A 39 -6.03 14.36 -3.26
C ALA A 39 -7.05 13.73 -2.29
N SER A 40 -7.38 12.45 -2.51
CA SER A 40 -8.35 11.68 -1.70
C SER A 40 -7.75 10.39 -1.13
N ALA A 41 -6.46 10.40 -0.78
CA ALA A 41 -5.75 9.17 -0.40
C ALA A 41 -6.04 8.63 1.01
N ALA A 42 -6.77 9.37 1.86
CA ALA A 42 -7.00 8.97 3.25
C ALA A 42 -7.77 7.64 3.36
N ALA A 43 -8.80 7.44 2.54
CA ALA A 43 -9.58 6.20 2.52
C ALA A 43 -8.74 5.01 2.02
N ALA A 44 -8.01 5.20 0.91
CA ALA A 44 -7.06 4.21 0.40
C ALA A 44 -5.99 3.83 1.44
N GLY A 45 -5.48 4.80 2.21
CA GLY A 45 -4.53 4.55 3.28
C GLY A 45 -5.11 3.71 4.42
N ALA A 46 -6.36 3.96 4.81
CA ALA A 46 -7.05 3.16 5.82
C ALA A 46 -7.35 1.73 5.34
N GLU A 47 -7.54 1.53 4.04
CA GLU A 47 -7.68 0.21 3.44
C GLU A 47 -6.34 -0.52 3.35
N ALA A 48 -5.28 0.17 2.92
CA ALA A 48 -3.94 -0.38 2.82
C ALA A 48 -3.40 -0.85 4.17
N ALA A 49 -3.76 -0.17 5.26
CA ALA A 49 -3.40 -0.55 6.63
C ALA A 49 -3.98 -1.90 7.10
N LYS A 50 -4.92 -2.48 6.34
CA LYS A 50 -5.51 -3.81 6.60
C LYS A 50 -4.85 -4.92 5.81
N ILE A 51 -3.95 -4.58 4.87
CA ILE A 51 -3.18 -5.56 4.12
C ILE A 51 -2.12 -6.09 5.08
N ASP A 52 -2.17 -7.40 5.34
CA ASP A 52 -1.16 -8.06 6.14
C ASP A 52 0.18 -8.00 5.44
#